data_AF-A0A829X5Z7-F1
#
_entry.id   AF-A0A829X5Z7-F1
#
_cell.length_a   1.000
_cell.length_b   1.000
_cell.length_c   1.000
_cell.angle_alpha   90.00
_cell.angle_beta   90.00
_cell.angle_gamma   90.00
#
_symmetry.space_group_name_H-M   'P 1'
#
loop_
_entity.id
_entity.type
_entity.pdbx_description
1 polymer ?
#
loop_
_entity_poly.entity_id
_entity_poly.type
_entity_poly.pdbx_seq_one_letter_code
_entity_poly.pdbx_strand_id
1 'polypeptide(L)'
;MSFALAGFKAHPAETTARWAMMNLLPPNTLTYRMQNGQPVLLYADPIACGCVYMGDKTAYAAYKASHPIDAAQEQRMTAEINQHPGWDWSVWDSTADVDVVNGLRPGPSHVFY
;
A
#
# COMPACT_ATOMS: atom_id res chain seq x y z
N MET A 1 -2.11 -5.69 16.87
CA MET A 1 -0.73 -5.68 16.29
C MET A 1 -0.65 -4.51 15.31
N SER A 2 0.47 -3.83 15.13
CA SER A 2 0.53 -2.77 14.10
C SER A 2 0.82 -3.37 12.71
N PHE A 3 0.57 -2.61 11.64
CA PHE A 3 0.95 -2.99 10.28
C PHE A 3 2.45 -3.29 10.17
N ALA A 4 3.30 -2.44 10.74
CA ALA A 4 4.74 -2.66 10.77
C ALA A 4 5.14 -3.97 11.47
N LEU A 5 4.50 -4.29 12.62
CA LEU A 5 4.74 -5.55 13.31
C LEU A 5 4.26 -6.76 12.51
N ALA A 6 3.20 -6.60 11.72
CA ALA A 6 2.72 -7.61 10.79
C ALA A 6 3.59 -7.78 9.54
N GLY A 7 4.64 -6.97 9.36
CA GLY A 7 5.54 -7.06 8.21
C GLY A 7 5.17 -6.16 7.04
N PHE A 8 4.18 -5.28 7.20
CA PHE A 8 3.90 -4.24 6.21
C PHE A 8 4.98 -3.16 6.28
N LYS A 9 5.38 -2.66 5.12
CA LYS A 9 6.33 -1.55 5.01
C LYS A 9 5.58 -0.27 4.67
N ALA A 10 5.96 0.83 5.32
CA ALA A 10 5.40 2.14 5.03
C ALA A 10 6.07 2.73 3.79
N HIS A 11 5.29 3.09 2.78
CA HIS A 11 5.75 3.78 1.58
C HIS A 11 5.24 5.23 1.62
N PRO A 12 6.13 6.21 1.85
CA PRO A 12 5.74 7.62 1.90
C PRO A 12 5.12 8.07 0.58
N ALA A 13 4.00 8.79 0.66
CA ALA A 13 3.34 9.40 -0.50
C ALA A 13 3.81 10.84 -0.71
N GLU A 14 5.13 10.99 -0.78
CA GLU A 14 5.86 12.27 -0.83
C GLU A 14 5.92 12.92 -2.22
N THR A 15 5.22 12.35 -3.21
CA THR A 15 5.03 12.93 -4.53
C THR A 15 3.54 13.11 -4.79
N THR A 16 3.18 14.11 -5.61
CA THR A 16 1.79 14.31 -6.04
C THR A 16 1.19 13.05 -6.66
N ALA A 17 1.99 12.27 -7.40
CA ALA A 17 1.55 11.03 -8.03
C ALA A 17 1.24 9.92 -7.01
N ARG A 18 2.13 9.70 -6.03
CA ARG A 18 1.87 8.75 -4.94
C ARG A 18 0.72 9.20 -4.05
N TRP A 19 0.58 10.50 -3.82
CA TRP A 19 -0.53 11.06 -3.07
C TRP A 19 -1.88 10.88 -3.79
N ALA A 20 -1.90 11.04 -5.11
CA ALA A 20 -3.08 10.73 -5.91
C ALA A 20 -3.44 9.24 -5.80
N MET A 21 -2.47 8.33 -5.92
CA MET A 21 -2.72 6.88 -5.77
C MET A 21 -3.24 6.53 -4.38
N MET A 22 -2.68 7.14 -3.35
CA MET A 22 -3.10 6.93 -1.98
C MET A 22 -4.55 7.36 -1.71
N ASN A 23 -4.99 8.47 -2.33
CA ASN A 23 -6.39 8.93 -2.24
C ASN A 23 -7.39 8.05 -2.99
N LEU A 24 -6.93 7.13 -3.85
CA LEU A 24 -7.81 6.11 -4.47
C LEU A 24 -8.18 4.99 -3.49
N LEU A 25 -7.42 4.83 -2.40
CA LEU A 25 -7.66 3.76 -1.44
C LEU A 25 -8.81 4.17 -0.51
N PRO A 26 -9.74 3.24 -0.21
CA PRO A 26 -10.82 3.51 0.72
C PRO A 26 -10.28 3.87 2.10
N PRO A 27 -10.90 4.83 2.81
CA PRO A 27 -10.46 5.20 4.14
C PRO A 27 -10.62 4.03 5.11
N ASN A 28 -9.65 3.88 6.02
CA ASN A 28 -9.69 2.96 7.15
C ASN A 28 -9.96 1.48 6.78
N THR A 29 -9.63 1.09 5.56
CA THR A 29 -9.94 -0.23 4.99
C THR A 29 -8.69 -0.80 4.33
N LEU A 30 -8.37 -2.05 4.65
CA LEU A 30 -7.32 -2.78 3.93
C LEU A 30 -7.86 -3.19 2.56
N THR A 31 -7.07 -3.02 1.51
CA THR A 31 -7.33 -3.54 0.16
C THR A 31 -6.15 -4.36 -0.35
N TYR A 32 -6.27 -5.02 -1.50
CA TYR A 32 -5.14 -5.54 -2.24
C TYR A 32 -5.11 -5.04 -3.69
N ARG A 33 -3.92 -5.05 -4.29
CA ARG A 33 -3.74 -4.82 -5.73
C ARG A 33 -2.80 -5.87 -6.28
N MET A 34 -3.05 -6.30 -7.51
CA MET A 34 -2.19 -7.29 -8.16
C MET A 34 -0.96 -6.59 -8.72
N GLN A 35 0.23 -7.05 -8.35
CA GLN A 35 1.50 -6.68 -8.93
C GLN A 35 2.17 -7.97 -9.41
N ASN A 36 2.49 -8.06 -10.71
CA ASN A 36 3.17 -9.24 -11.28
C ASN A 36 2.50 -10.59 -10.93
N GLY A 37 1.16 -10.61 -10.83
CA GLY A 37 0.39 -11.82 -10.49
C GLY A 37 0.34 -12.17 -8.99
N GLN A 38 0.91 -11.34 -8.11
CA GLN A 38 0.81 -11.47 -6.65
C GLN A 38 -0.03 -10.33 -6.05
N PRO A 39 -0.92 -10.62 -5.07
CA PRO A 39 -1.63 -9.57 -4.35
C PRO A 39 -0.71 -8.89 -3.33
N VAL A 40 -0.66 -7.56 -3.41
CA VAL A 40 -0.02 -6.65 -2.47
C VAL A 40 -1.12 -6.03 -1.62
N LEU A 41 -1.12 -6.24 -0.30
CA LEU A 41 -2.12 -5.62 0.57
C LEU A 41 -1.71 -4.17 0.84
N LEU A 42 -2.68 -3.26 0.74
CA LEU A 42 -2.51 -1.82 0.81
C LEU A 42 -3.41 -1.22 1.90
N TYR A 43 -2.85 -0.36 2.72
CA TYR A 43 -3.59 0.45 3.68
C TYR A 43 -3.09 1.90 3.63
N ALA A 44 -3.97 2.85 3.33
CA ALA A 44 -3.63 4.27 3.31
C ALA A 44 -3.74 4.89 4.71
N ASP A 45 -2.72 5.66 5.11
CA ASP A 45 -2.74 6.47 6.31
C ASP A 45 -2.40 7.94 5.98
N PRO A 46 -3.40 8.73 5.54
CA PRO A 46 -3.20 10.13 5.15
C PRO A 46 -2.95 11.07 6.32
N ILE A 47 -3.29 10.67 7.54
CA ILE A 47 -3.29 11.56 8.70
C ILE A 47 -2.01 11.44 9.52
N ALA A 48 -1.51 10.23 9.81
CA ALA A 48 -0.36 10.09 10.70
C ALA A 48 0.98 10.21 9.93
N CYS A 49 1.25 9.32 8.97
CA CYS A 49 2.50 9.34 8.20
C CYS A 49 2.37 9.97 6.81
N GLY A 50 1.16 10.08 6.24
CA GLY A 50 0.99 10.41 4.83
C GLY A 50 1.57 9.32 3.93
N CYS A 51 1.32 8.05 4.26
CA CYS A 51 1.95 6.90 3.63
C CYS A 51 0.96 5.77 3.32
N VAL A 52 1.37 4.85 2.43
CA VAL A 52 0.65 3.60 2.16
C VAL A 52 1.45 2.45 2.73
N TYR A 53 0.84 1.67 3.61
CA TYR A 53 1.41 0.42 4.10
C TYR A 53 1.21 -0.68 3.06
N MET A 54 2.28 -1.34 2.66
CA MET A 54 2.27 -2.41 1.67
C MET A 54 2.83 -3.70 2.29
N GLY A 55 2.13 -4.83 2.17
CA GLY A 55 2.51 -6.09 2.82
C GLY A 55 1.90 -7.33 2.18
N ASP A 56 2.69 -8.41 2.08
CA ASP A 56 2.36 -9.55 1.23
C ASP A 56 1.38 -10.50 1.91
N LYS A 57 1.11 -11.66 1.31
CA LYS A 57 0.20 -12.66 1.88
C LYS A 57 0.63 -13.09 3.29
N THR A 58 1.92 -13.20 3.55
CA THR A 58 2.47 -13.51 4.88
C THR A 58 2.21 -12.38 5.85
N ALA A 59 2.42 -11.12 5.43
CA ALA A 59 2.11 -9.97 6.28
C ALA A 59 0.60 -9.88 6.60
N TYR A 60 -0.24 -10.15 5.61
CA TYR A 60 -1.68 -10.22 5.78
C TYR A 60 -2.12 -11.32 6.74
N ALA A 61 -1.53 -12.51 6.63
CA ALA A 61 -1.82 -13.62 7.54
C ALA A 61 -1.47 -13.27 9.00
N ALA A 62 -0.31 -12.63 9.21
CA ALA A 62 0.10 -12.15 10.53
C ALA A 62 -0.84 -11.06 11.07
N TYR A 63 -1.29 -10.15 10.21
CA TYR A 63 -2.29 -9.14 10.57
C TYR A 63 -3.62 -9.77 10.97
N LYS A 64 -4.14 -10.72 10.18
CA LYS A 64 -5.38 -11.46 10.45
C LYS A 64 -5.36 -12.24 11.76
N ALA A 65 -4.21 -12.80 12.13
CA ALA A 65 -4.06 -13.55 13.38
C ALA A 65 -4.33 -12.70 14.63
N SER A 66 -4.14 -11.38 14.53
CA SER A 66 -4.32 -10.43 15.64
C SER A 66 -5.51 -9.48 15.46
N HIS A 67 -6.10 -9.43 14.26
CA HIS A 67 -7.31 -8.67 13.96
C HIS A 67 -8.26 -9.58 13.19
N PRO A 68 -9.24 -10.21 13.85
CA PRO A 68 -10.21 -11.06 13.17
C PRO A 68 -10.94 -10.23 12.12
N ILE A 69 -10.78 -10.62 10.85
CA ILE A 69 -11.46 -10.03 9.70
C ILE A 69 -12.70 -10.88 9.45
N ASP A 70 -13.87 -10.26 9.47
CA ASP A 70 -15.13 -10.94 9.14
C ASP A 70 -15.31 -11.08 7.62
N ALA A 71 -16.14 -12.06 7.20
CA ALA A 71 -16.47 -12.30 5.81
C ALA A 71 -16.99 -11.04 5.10
N ALA A 72 -17.76 -10.18 5.76
CA ALA A 72 -18.23 -8.93 5.18
C ALA A 72 -17.08 -7.98 4.82
N GLN A 73 -16.00 -7.97 5.60
CA GLN A 73 -14.83 -7.14 5.35
C GLN A 73 -13.96 -7.72 4.22
N GLU A 74 -13.81 -9.05 4.14
CA GLU A 74 -13.16 -9.71 3.00
C GLU A 74 -13.94 -9.48 1.68
N GLN A 75 -15.27 -9.49 1.73
CA GLN A 75 -16.11 -9.17 0.57
C GLN A 75 -15.94 -7.71 0.12
N ARG A 76 -15.89 -6.75 1.05
CA ARG A 76 -15.62 -5.34 0.72
C ARG A 76 -14.26 -5.17 0.06
N MET A 77 -13.24 -5.84 0.59
CA MET A 77 -11.89 -5.85 0.02
C MET A 77 -11.88 -6.34 -1.42
N THR A 78 -12.58 -7.45 -1.68
CA THR A 78 -12.68 -8.06 -3.00
C THR A 78 -13.49 -7.20 -3.98
N ALA A 79 -14.59 -6.61 -3.51
CA ALA A 79 -15.46 -5.76 -4.34
C ALA A 79 -14.75 -4.47 -4.78
N GLU A 80 -13.97 -3.86 -3.88
CA GLU A 80 -13.25 -2.61 -4.15
C GLU A 80 -12.23 -2.79 -5.30
N ILE A 81 -11.61 -3.96 -5.41
CA ILE A 81 -10.62 -4.25 -6.45
C ILE A 81 -11.21 -4.28 -7.83
N ASN A 82 -12.43 -4.81 -7.95
CA ASN A 82 -13.15 -4.85 -9.22
C ASN A 82 -13.56 -3.44 -9.70
N GLN A 83 -13.56 -2.45 -8.80
CA GLN A 83 -14.06 -1.10 -9.10
C GLN A 83 -12.94 -0.13 -9.52
N HIS A 84 -11.68 -0.40 -9.21
CA HIS A 84 -10.60 0.60 -9.28
C HIS A 84 -9.46 0.23 -10.25
N PRO A 85 -9.62 0.46 -11.57
CA PRO A 85 -8.57 0.23 -12.58
C PRO A 85 -7.45 1.28 -12.59
N GLY A 86 -7.54 2.34 -11.77
CA GLY A 86 -6.63 3.50 -11.82
C GLY A 86 -5.34 3.37 -10.99
N TRP A 87 -5.04 2.20 -10.43
CA TRP A 87 -3.82 2.01 -9.65
C TRP A 87 -2.60 1.84 -10.56
N ASP A 88 -1.65 2.77 -10.48
CA ASP A 88 -0.38 2.68 -11.19
C ASP A 88 0.73 2.24 -10.22
N TRP A 89 1.34 1.09 -10.49
CA TRP A 89 2.48 0.60 -9.71
C TRP A 89 3.77 1.38 -10.01
N SER A 90 3.87 1.96 -11.20
CA SER A 90 5.07 2.65 -11.66
C SER A 90 5.42 3.82 -10.75
N VAL A 91 4.44 4.57 -10.22
CA VAL A 91 4.71 5.69 -9.28
C VAL A 91 5.36 5.26 -7.96
N TRP A 92 5.29 3.98 -7.60
CA TRP A 92 5.89 3.43 -6.38
C TRP A 92 7.28 2.84 -6.63
N ASP A 93 7.73 2.80 -7.89
CA ASP A 93 9.10 2.44 -8.22
C ASP A 93 10.09 3.47 -7.64
N SER A 94 11.28 2.99 -7.29
CA SER A 94 12.41 3.81 -6.88
C SER A 94 12.79 4.90 -7.90
N THR A 95 12.61 4.65 -9.21
CA THR A 95 12.96 5.59 -10.27
C THR A 95 11.85 6.58 -10.62
N ALA A 96 10.64 6.41 -10.06
CA ALA A 96 9.51 7.29 -10.36
C ALA A 96 9.61 8.65 -9.66
N ASP A 97 10.59 8.81 -8.79
CA ASP A 97 10.84 10.03 -8.06
C ASP A 97 11.98 10.84 -8.69
N VAL A 98 11.64 11.90 -9.42
CA VAL A 98 12.61 12.75 -10.12
C VAL A 98 13.61 13.43 -9.16
N ASP A 99 13.20 13.69 -7.93
CA ASP A 99 14.04 14.34 -6.91
C ASP A 99 15.06 13.35 -6.34
N VAL A 100 14.67 12.08 -6.17
CA VAL A 100 15.59 10.97 -5.85
C VAL A 100 16.58 10.72 -6.98
N VAL A 101 16.10 10.66 -8.22
CA VAL A 101 16.95 10.46 -9.42
C VAL A 101 17.97 11.60 -9.57
N ASN A 102 17.58 12.83 -9.24
CA ASN A 102 18.47 14.00 -9.25
C ASN A 102 19.33 14.13 -7.99
N GLY A 103 19.23 13.20 -7.02
CA GLY A 103 20.02 13.21 -5.79
C GLY A 103 19.67 14.34 -4.82
N LEU A 104 18.51 14.96 -4.99
CA LEU A 104 18.01 16.06 -4.17
C LEU A 104 17.39 15.56 -2.85
N ARG A 105 16.93 14.30 -2.82
CA ARG A 105 16.49 13.61 -1.60
C ARG A 105 16.90 12.13 -1.57
N PRO A 106 17.07 11.52 -0.38
CA PRO A 106 17.26 10.08 -0.27
C PRO A 106 16.02 9.33 -0.78
N GLY A 107 16.24 8.28 -1.57
CA GLY A 107 15.16 7.42 -2.06
C GLY A 107 14.47 6.60 -0.97
N PRO A 108 13.23 6.15 -1.20
CA PRO A 108 12.60 5.19 -0.31
C PRO A 108 13.46 3.93 -0.23
N SER A 109 13.73 3.46 0.98
CA SER A 109 14.51 2.23 1.24
C SER A 109 14.00 1.10 0.35
N HIS A 110 14.85 0.54 -0.51
CA HIS A 110 14.49 -0.47 -1.51
C HIS A 110 13.55 -1.54 -0.93
N VAL A 111 12.26 -1.47 -1.27
CA VAL A 111 11.29 -2.52 -0.97
C VAL A 111 11.01 -3.22 -2.29
N PHE A 112 11.72 -4.32 -2.52
CA PHE A 112 11.34 -5.27 -3.55
C PHE A 112 10.10 -6.01 -3.11
N TYR A 113 9.15 -6.13 -4.03
CA TYR A 113 7.89 -6.83 -3.85
C TYR A 113 7.67 -7.81 -4.99
#